data_AF-A0A2E8YZB2-F1
#
_entry.id   AF-A0A2E8YZB2-F1
#
_cell.length_a   1.000
_cell.length_b   1.000
_cell.length_c   1.000
_cell.angle_alpha   90.00
_cell.angle_beta   90.00
_cell.angle_gamma   90.00
#
_symmetry.space_group_name_H-M   'P 1'
#
loop_
_entity.id
_entity.type
_entity.pdbx_description
1 polymer ?
#
loop_
_entity_poly.entity_id
_entity_poly.type
_entity_poly.pdbx_seq_one_letter_code
_entity_poly.pdbx_strand_id
1 'polypeptide(L)'
;MRRLRSLFLLVSVMTAVVWPVAAVAPPASAATNVTIQGTVVCDGDAVQGIWVENYNGSGNTGKWASWWAYPNRSNAAYYSVTLSSTTSTPKVRLDIGCGGTRSSWRRTLLSPDFTTRTGYTENRRCIGSHTAANRARVCTPSPRGATSSTNTADRGYCTWGAKEKWKAAVGSYPNLVGNAKNWDDDARSKGFYVSSVPHRLSMVVWNTSDQYGHVGWVTKVYKKSDGKVYFDSIDMNTGSWVNQGQGTTTGFGKYQTRTGLAWNPSVQAFIVAPT
;
A
#
# COMPACT_ATOMS: atom_id res chain seq x y z
N MET A 1 81.00 -20.99 57.32
CA MET A 1 80.15 -21.64 56.30
C MET A 1 79.56 -20.57 55.39
N ARG A 2 79.31 -20.92 54.11
CA ARG A 2 78.79 -20.10 52.98
C ARG A 2 79.86 -19.50 52.05
N ARG A 3 80.18 -20.26 51.00
CA ARG A 3 80.69 -19.76 49.71
C ARG A 3 79.49 -19.65 48.75
N LEU A 4 79.25 -18.47 48.19
CA LEU A 4 78.29 -18.26 47.10
C LEU A 4 78.89 -18.80 45.79
N ARG A 5 78.10 -19.57 45.03
CA ARG A 5 78.36 -19.88 43.62
C ARG A 5 77.37 -19.09 42.77
N SER A 6 77.88 -18.29 41.85
CA SER A 6 77.09 -17.55 40.85
C SER A 6 76.60 -18.50 39.75
N LEU A 7 75.30 -18.44 39.46
CA LEU A 7 74.66 -19.14 38.34
C LEU A 7 74.27 -18.08 37.29
N PHE A 8 74.89 -18.14 36.12
CA PHE A 8 74.53 -17.32 34.96
C PHE A 8 73.30 -17.92 34.27
N LEU A 9 72.24 -17.13 34.11
CA LEU A 9 71.04 -17.49 33.36
C LEU A 9 71.10 -16.81 31.97
N LEU A 10 71.16 -17.61 30.91
CA LEU A 10 71.00 -17.15 29.52
C LEU A 10 69.51 -17.01 29.20
N VAL A 11 69.08 -15.82 28.79
CA VAL A 11 67.72 -15.54 28.29
C VAL A 11 67.78 -15.46 26.76
N SER A 12 67.21 -16.46 26.08
CA SER A 12 66.98 -16.42 24.63
C SER A 12 65.69 -15.65 24.33
N VAL A 13 65.81 -14.55 23.58
CA VAL A 13 64.69 -13.76 23.08
C VAL A 13 64.21 -14.38 21.76
N MET A 14 63.03 -15.00 21.76
CA MET A 14 62.33 -15.40 20.53
C MET A 14 61.47 -14.24 20.02
N THR A 15 61.85 -13.67 18.88
CA THR A 15 61.04 -12.71 18.12
C THR A 15 59.98 -13.45 17.29
N ALA A 16 58.70 -13.30 17.65
CA ALA A 16 57.59 -13.80 16.86
C ALA A 16 57.32 -12.87 15.67
N VAL A 17 57.42 -13.40 14.45
CA VAL A 17 57.05 -12.70 13.21
C VAL A 17 55.53 -12.76 13.05
N VAL A 18 54.85 -11.64 13.33
CA VAL A 18 53.41 -11.50 13.10
C VAL A 18 53.17 -11.13 11.64
N TRP A 19 52.64 -12.06 10.86
CA TRP A 19 52.17 -11.78 9.50
C TRP A 19 50.85 -11.01 9.57
N PRO A 20 50.70 -9.88 8.86
CA PRO A 20 49.43 -9.18 8.80
C PRO A 20 48.44 -10.04 8.01
N VAL A 21 47.45 -10.60 8.69
CA VAL A 21 46.29 -11.21 8.05
C VAL A 21 45.52 -10.07 7.39
N ALA A 22 45.59 -9.99 6.06
CA ALA A 22 44.81 -9.02 5.31
C ALA A 22 43.33 -9.28 5.59
N ALA A 23 42.67 -8.36 6.30
CA ALA A 23 41.24 -8.43 6.54
C ALA A 23 40.53 -8.34 5.18
N VAL A 24 39.98 -9.46 4.72
CA VAL A 24 39.11 -9.49 3.55
C VAL A 24 37.86 -8.70 3.92
N ALA A 25 37.69 -7.53 3.30
CA ALA A 25 36.48 -6.74 3.50
C ALA A 25 35.26 -7.61 3.15
N PRO A 26 34.20 -7.62 3.99
CA PRO A 26 33.01 -8.39 3.68
C PRO A 26 32.45 -7.96 2.33
N PRO A 27 31.91 -8.89 1.52
CA PRO A 27 31.36 -8.55 0.22
C PRO A 27 30.28 -7.47 0.38
N ALA A 28 30.42 -6.39 -0.37
CA ALA A 28 29.42 -5.34 -0.41
C ALA A 28 28.07 -5.95 -0.79
N SER A 29 27.06 -5.79 0.07
CA SER A 29 25.72 -6.30 -0.19
C SER A 29 25.16 -5.61 -1.43
N ALA A 30 24.81 -6.39 -2.45
CA ALA A 30 24.27 -5.88 -3.70
C ALA A 30 22.93 -5.15 -3.44
N ALA A 31 22.83 -3.90 -3.91
CA ALA A 31 21.60 -3.14 -3.81
C ALA A 31 20.49 -3.81 -4.63
N THR A 32 19.31 -3.95 -4.04
CA THR A 32 18.09 -4.43 -4.70
C THR A 32 17.08 -3.30 -4.88
N ASN A 33 16.26 -3.39 -5.93
CA ASN A 33 15.25 -2.39 -6.23
C ASN A 33 13.87 -2.83 -5.71
N VAL A 34 13.27 -1.98 -4.89
CA VAL A 34 11.96 -2.19 -4.27
C VAL A 34 10.98 -1.16 -4.78
N THR A 35 9.91 -1.61 -5.45
CA THR A 35 8.87 -0.71 -5.98
C THR A 35 7.60 -0.78 -5.15
N ILE A 36 7.16 0.38 -4.66
CA ILE A 36 5.93 0.55 -3.89
C ILE A 36 5.02 1.55 -4.60
N GLN A 37 3.71 1.40 -4.40
CA GLN A 37 2.71 2.26 -5.00
C GLN A 37 1.41 2.24 -4.21
N GLY A 38 0.57 3.26 -4.39
CA GLY A 38 -0.75 3.31 -3.81
C GLY A 38 -1.37 4.68 -3.92
N THR A 39 -2.42 4.91 -3.13
CA THR A 39 -3.11 6.20 -3.09
C THR A 39 -2.99 6.83 -1.71
N VAL A 40 -2.58 8.10 -1.69
CA VAL A 40 -2.59 8.95 -0.50
C VAL A 40 -3.77 9.91 -0.57
N VAL A 41 -4.40 10.18 0.56
CA VAL A 41 -5.51 11.14 0.68
C VAL A 41 -5.21 12.09 1.84
N CYS A 42 -5.18 13.39 1.56
CA CYS A 42 -5.16 14.45 2.56
C CYS A 42 -6.61 14.87 2.85
N ASP A 43 -7.02 14.85 4.12
CA ASP A 43 -8.34 15.36 4.48
C ASP A 43 -8.35 16.90 4.35
N GLY A 44 -9.09 17.41 3.37
CA GLY A 44 -9.36 18.84 3.13
C GLY A 44 -8.30 19.63 2.35
N ASP A 45 -7.13 19.04 2.09
CA ASP A 45 -6.01 19.71 1.42
C ASP A 45 -5.60 19.04 0.13
N ALA A 46 -5.13 19.79 -0.86
CA ALA A 46 -4.49 19.21 -2.02
C ALA A 46 -3.18 18.49 -1.63
N VAL A 47 -2.93 17.32 -2.22
CA VAL A 47 -1.62 16.66 -2.13
C VAL A 47 -0.61 17.47 -2.94
N GLN A 48 0.48 17.89 -2.30
CA GLN A 48 1.55 18.69 -2.90
C GLN A 48 2.83 17.91 -3.17
N GLY A 49 2.97 16.73 -2.57
CA GLY A 49 4.06 15.80 -2.87
C GLY A 49 4.11 14.63 -1.90
N ILE A 50 4.87 13.61 -2.31
CA ILE A 50 5.12 12.42 -1.49
C ILE A 50 6.62 12.16 -1.54
N TRP A 51 7.29 12.33 -0.40
CA TRP A 51 8.66 11.89 -0.18
C TRP A 51 8.64 10.54 0.53
N VAL A 52 9.56 9.65 0.17
CA VAL A 52 9.68 8.32 0.76
C VAL A 52 11.05 8.18 1.39
N GLU A 53 11.09 8.10 2.71
CA GLU A 53 12.28 7.78 3.47
C GLU A 53 12.50 6.26 3.42
N ASN A 54 13.74 5.84 3.15
CA ASN A 54 14.21 4.47 3.09
C ASN A 54 15.35 4.28 4.10
N TYR A 55 15.00 3.69 5.24
CA TYR A 55 15.93 3.44 6.35
C TYR A 55 16.95 2.33 6.05
N ASN A 56 16.75 1.57 4.97
CA ASN A 56 17.68 0.55 4.50
C ASN A 56 18.30 0.92 3.14
N GLY A 57 18.34 2.21 2.81
CA GLY A 57 18.96 2.71 1.58
C GLY A 57 20.47 2.45 1.54
N SER A 58 20.96 1.96 0.41
CA SER A 58 22.40 1.97 0.10
C SER A 58 22.78 3.36 -0.46
N GLY A 59 22.88 4.37 0.41
CA GLY A 59 23.16 5.77 0.01
C GLY A 59 22.06 6.75 0.48
N ASN A 60 21.71 7.74 -0.36
CA ASN A 60 20.68 8.74 -0.07
C ASN A 60 19.40 8.08 0.48
N THR A 61 19.06 8.40 1.72
CA THR A 61 18.06 7.69 2.54
C THR A 61 16.61 8.05 2.19
N GLY A 62 16.36 8.73 1.08
CA GLY A 62 14.99 9.02 0.64
C GLY A 62 14.88 9.47 -0.81
N LYS A 63 13.66 9.45 -1.34
CA LYS A 63 13.38 9.75 -2.74
C LYS A 63 11.98 10.33 -2.93
N TRP A 64 11.88 11.32 -3.82
CA TRP A 64 10.59 11.81 -4.32
C TRP A 64 9.87 10.71 -5.12
N ALA A 65 8.61 10.43 -4.76
CA ALA A 65 7.77 9.56 -5.57
C ALA A 65 7.35 10.25 -6.87
N SER A 66 7.14 9.46 -7.92
CA SER A 66 6.33 9.91 -9.05
C SER A 66 4.87 9.86 -8.64
N TRP A 67 4.12 10.93 -8.86
CA TRP A 67 2.73 11.01 -8.43
C TRP A 67 1.90 11.91 -9.34
N TRP A 68 0.59 11.72 -9.27
CA TRP A 68 -0.38 12.60 -9.90
C TRP A 68 -1.64 12.69 -9.04
N ALA A 69 -2.21 13.89 -8.96
CA ALA A 69 -3.49 14.11 -8.30
C ALA A 69 -4.65 13.58 -9.16
N TYR A 70 -5.71 13.10 -8.51
CA TYR A 70 -6.93 12.72 -9.21
C TYR A 70 -7.65 13.96 -9.76
N PRO A 71 -8.14 13.93 -11.01
CA PRO A 71 -8.95 15.03 -11.57
C PRO A 71 -10.11 15.40 -10.65
N ASN A 72 -10.29 16.69 -10.36
CA ASN A 72 -11.34 17.22 -9.47
C ASN A 72 -11.35 16.65 -8.03
N ARG A 73 -10.26 16.00 -7.63
CA ARG A 73 -10.00 15.42 -6.31
C ARG A 73 -8.54 15.62 -5.96
N SER A 74 -8.11 16.90 -5.95
CA SER A 74 -6.71 17.28 -5.71
C SER A 74 -6.20 16.84 -4.33
N ASN A 75 -7.12 16.53 -3.41
CA ASN A 75 -6.83 16.01 -2.10
C ASN A 75 -6.47 14.52 -2.07
N ALA A 76 -6.50 13.84 -3.21
CA ALA A 76 -6.01 12.49 -3.37
C ALA A 76 -4.98 12.41 -4.50
N ALA A 77 -3.99 11.55 -4.34
CA ALA A 77 -2.98 11.29 -5.37
C ALA A 77 -2.60 9.82 -5.43
N TYR A 78 -2.41 9.31 -6.65
CA TYR A 78 -1.73 8.04 -6.86
C TYR A 78 -0.22 8.29 -6.95
N TYR A 79 0.57 7.42 -6.33
CA TYR A 79 2.02 7.52 -6.35
C TYR A 79 2.69 6.18 -6.62
N SER A 80 3.92 6.24 -7.11
CA SER A 80 4.83 5.10 -7.21
C SER A 80 6.27 5.55 -7.03
N VAL A 81 7.07 4.74 -6.33
CA VAL A 81 8.51 4.96 -6.17
C VAL A 81 9.25 3.63 -6.24
N THR A 82 10.40 3.65 -6.89
CA THR A 82 11.39 2.57 -6.85
C THR A 82 12.58 3.03 -6.03
N LEU A 83 12.83 2.31 -4.93
CA LEU A 83 13.88 2.54 -3.95
C LEU A 83 15.01 1.53 -4.16
N SER A 84 16.25 1.98 -4.06
CA SER A 84 17.41 1.08 -3.97
C SER A 84 17.71 0.79 -2.49
N SER A 85 17.81 -0.47 -2.13
CA SER A 85 17.86 -0.96 -0.74
C SER A 85 18.89 -2.06 -0.58
N THR A 86 19.46 -2.20 0.61
CA THR A 86 20.34 -3.34 0.96
C THR A 86 19.57 -4.63 1.27
N THR A 87 18.23 -4.55 1.37
CA THR A 87 17.32 -5.67 1.63
C THR A 87 16.12 -5.65 0.68
N SER A 88 15.54 -6.82 0.38
CA SER A 88 14.29 -6.96 -0.38
C SER A 88 13.05 -6.49 0.38
N THR A 89 13.18 -6.29 1.70
CA THR A 89 12.12 -5.82 2.58
C THR A 89 12.52 -4.58 3.40
N PRO A 90 12.77 -3.42 2.74
CA PRO A 90 13.20 -2.21 3.44
C PRO A 90 12.11 -1.69 4.37
N LYS A 91 12.55 -1.08 5.46
CA LYS A 91 11.74 -0.22 6.31
C LYS A 91 11.71 1.17 5.71
N VAL A 92 10.51 1.72 5.54
CA VAL A 92 10.27 3.00 4.88
C VAL A 92 9.26 3.86 5.65
N ARG A 93 9.19 5.14 5.32
CA ARG A 93 8.16 6.09 5.79
C ARG A 93 7.70 6.97 4.63
N LEU A 94 6.42 7.35 4.63
CA LEU A 94 5.90 8.35 3.71
C LEU A 94 5.79 9.70 4.40
N ASP A 95 6.32 10.73 3.74
CA ASP A 95 6.23 12.12 4.14
C ASP A 95 5.35 12.81 3.09
N ILE A 96 4.10 13.11 3.49
CA ILE A 96 3.04 13.54 2.56
C ILE A 96 2.76 15.02 2.76
N GLY A 97 3.01 15.82 1.72
CA GLY A 97 2.69 17.24 1.70
C GLY A 97 1.21 17.48 1.47
N CYS A 98 0.54 18.11 2.43
CA CYS A 98 -0.88 18.49 2.35
C CYS A 98 -1.03 20.02 2.42
N GLY A 99 -1.50 20.63 1.32
CA GLY A 99 -1.71 22.07 1.18
C GLY A 99 -0.43 22.88 0.95
N GLY A 100 -0.57 24.15 0.58
CA GLY A 100 0.56 25.02 0.20
C GLY A 100 0.95 24.87 -1.27
N THR A 101 2.24 24.87 -1.57
CA THR A 101 2.80 24.67 -2.92
C THR A 101 3.72 23.46 -2.96
N ARG A 102 4.16 23.02 -4.14
CA ARG A 102 5.10 21.89 -4.26
C ARG A 102 6.46 22.13 -3.61
N SER A 103 6.90 23.38 -3.49
CA SER A 103 8.18 23.78 -2.89
C SER A 103 8.05 24.19 -1.42
N SER A 104 6.83 24.47 -0.94
CA SER A 104 6.55 24.87 0.44
C SER A 104 5.23 24.27 0.90
N TRP A 105 5.32 23.14 1.59
CA TRP A 105 4.15 22.44 2.11
C TRP A 105 3.59 23.17 3.30
N ARG A 106 2.27 23.38 3.31
CA ARG A 106 1.57 23.89 4.48
C ARG A 106 1.68 22.92 5.65
N ARG A 107 1.56 21.61 5.37
CA ARG A 107 1.69 20.54 6.35
C ARG A 107 2.47 19.38 5.74
N THR A 108 3.42 18.84 6.50
CA THR A 108 4.07 17.56 6.23
C THR A 108 3.43 16.53 7.14
N LEU A 109 2.72 15.55 6.59
CA LEU A 109 2.05 14.51 7.37
C LEU A 109 2.81 13.19 7.20
N LEU A 110 3.28 12.62 8.31
CA LEU A 110 4.07 11.40 8.30
C LEU A 110 3.18 10.16 8.48
N SER A 111 3.49 9.10 7.74
CA SER A 111 3.06 7.75 8.10
C SER A 111 3.90 7.21 9.26
N PRO A 112 3.40 6.23 10.02
CA PRO A 112 4.28 5.33 10.76
C PRO A 112 5.29 4.66 9.82
N ASP A 113 6.44 4.26 10.35
CA ASP A 113 7.38 3.43 9.59
C ASP A 113 6.76 2.05 9.33
N PHE A 114 7.03 1.49 8.14
CA PHE A 114 6.55 0.17 7.76
C PHE A 114 7.56 -0.57 6.90
N THR A 115 7.52 -1.90 6.98
CA THR A 115 8.30 -2.77 6.11
C THR A 115 7.55 -2.97 4.80
N THR A 116 8.24 -2.84 3.68
CA THR A 116 7.63 -2.97 2.35
C THR A 116 8.36 -3.98 1.47
N ARG A 117 7.88 -4.23 0.25
CA ARG A 117 8.51 -5.10 -0.76
C ARG A 117 8.00 -4.75 -2.15
N THR A 118 8.66 -5.25 -3.19
CA THR A 118 8.20 -5.03 -4.58
C THR A 118 6.76 -5.51 -4.76
N GLY A 119 5.91 -4.64 -5.31
CA GLY A 119 4.50 -4.91 -5.55
C GLY A 119 3.59 -4.65 -4.35
N TYR A 120 4.16 -4.28 -3.20
CA TYR A 120 3.38 -3.88 -2.04
C TYR A 120 2.53 -2.63 -2.36
N THR A 121 1.27 -2.71 -1.98
CA THR A 121 0.32 -1.60 -2.14
C THR A 121 0.23 -0.88 -0.82
N GLU A 122 0.40 0.43 -0.84
CA GLU A 122 0.39 1.23 0.36
C GLU A 122 -0.58 2.39 0.20
N ASN A 123 -1.77 2.25 0.80
CA ASN A 123 -2.80 3.28 0.77
C ASN A 123 -2.80 4.02 2.10
N ARG A 124 -2.73 5.34 2.07
CA ARG A 124 -2.78 6.16 3.30
C ARG A 124 -3.89 7.18 3.24
N ARG A 125 -4.60 7.29 4.37
CA ARG A 125 -5.47 8.43 4.63
C ARG A 125 -4.84 9.26 5.74
N CYS A 126 -4.62 10.53 5.47
CA CYS A 126 -4.04 11.49 6.38
C CYS A 126 -5.13 12.36 6.98
N ILE A 127 -5.46 12.09 8.24
CA ILE A 127 -6.58 12.70 8.96
C ILE A 127 -6.10 13.58 10.12
N GLY A 128 -6.65 14.79 10.27
CA GLY A 128 -6.42 15.66 11.43
C GLY A 128 -5.37 16.76 11.24
N SER A 129 -4.95 17.35 12.36
CA SER A 129 -4.03 18.50 12.42
C SER A 129 -2.63 18.08 12.83
N HIS A 130 -1.62 18.57 12.11
CA HIS A 130 -0.22 18.32 12.41
C HIS A 130 0.20 19.18 13.61
N THR A 131 0.21 18.58 14.81
CA THR A 131 0.78 19.21 16.01
C THR A 131 2.22 18.73 16.19
N ALA A 132 3.03 19.48 16.95
CA ALA A 132 4.37 19.01 17.34
C ALA A 132 4.31 17.63 18.04
N ALA A 133 3.21 17.35 18.76
CA ALA A 133 2.96 16.08 19.46
C ALA A 133 2.59 14.92 18.53
N ASN A 134 1.88 15.17 17.43
CA ASN A 134 1.40 14.11 16.51
C ASN A 134 2.18 14.03 15.19
N ARG A 135 3.35 14.67 15.14
CA ARG A 135 4.24 14.75 13.97
C ARG A 135 4.47 13.39 13.28
N ALA A 136 4.50 12.29 14.04
CA ALA A 136 4.79 10.95 13.53
C ALA A 136 3.57 10.09 13.13
N ARG A 137 2.31 10.53 13.32
CA ARG A 137 1.15 9.61 13.29
C ARG A 137 -0.16 10.23 12.78
N VAL A 138 -0.16 10.78 11.58
CA VAL A 138 -1.38 11.38 10.99
C VAL A 138 -1.89 10.57 9.79
N CYS A 139 -0.97 9.94 9.05
CA CYS A 139 -1.30 9.13 7.88
C CYS A 139 -1.41 7.64 8.25
N THR A 140 -2.64 7.16 8.40
CA THR A 140 -2.91 5.76 8.78
C THR A 140 -3.32 4.93 7.56
N PRO A 141 -3.16 3.59 7.62
CA PRO A 141 -3.84 2.70 6.70
C PRO A 141 -5.36 2.89 6.81
N SER A 142 -6.09 2.38 5.82
CA SER A 142 -7.55 2.33 5.90
C SER A 142 -7.99 1.50 7.12
N PRO A 143 -9.04 1.91 7.85
CA PRO A 143 -9.59 1.12 8.94
C PRO A 143 -10.09 -0.23 8.41
N ARG A 144 -9.92 -1.28 9.22
CA ARG A 144 -10.30 -2.65 8.85
C ARG A 144 -11.82 -2.83 8.70
N GLY A 145 -12.62 -2.00 9.37
CA GLY A 145 -14.08 -2.13 9.43
C GLY A 145 -14.54 -3.41 10.14
N ALA A 146 -15.86 -3.66 10.15
CA ALA A 146 -16.45 -4.86 10.72
C ALA A 146 -16.13 -6.11 9.88
N THR A 147 -15.72 -7.20 10.53
CA THR A 147 -15.29 -8.44 9.86
C THR A 147 -16.25 -9.60 10.10
N SER A 148 -16.17 -10.61 9.23
CA SER A 148 -16.87 -11.89 9.34
C SER A 148 -15.88 -13.05 9.18
N SER A 149 -16.16 -14.17 9.83
CA SER A 149 -15.41 -15.43 9.67
C SER A 149 -15.79 -16.18 8.39
N THR A 150 -17.00 -15.95 7.86
CA THR A 150 -17.53 -16.63 6.67
C THR A 150 -17.96 -15.65 5.58
N ASN A 151 -17.99 -16.14 4.34
CA ASN A 151 -18.55 -15.40 3.22
C ASN A 151 -20.07 -15.54 3.22
N THR A 152 -20.78 -14.49 3.62
CA THR A 152 -22.25 -14.47 3.71
C THR A 152 -22.96 -14.14 2.40
N ALA A 153 -22.21 -13.95 1.30
CA ALA A 153 -22.81 -13.72 -0.02
C ALA A 153 -23.05 -15.05 -0.75
N ASP A 154 -24.01 -15.07 -1.67
CA ASP A 154 -24.34 -16.26 -2.45
C ASP A 154 -23.27 -16.60 -3.48
N ARG A 155 -22.86 -17.86 -3.52
CA ARG A 155 -21.80 -18.32 -4.43
C ARG A 155 -22.20 -18.09 -5.89
N GLY A 156 -21.26 -17.51 -6.63
CA GLY A 156 -21.41 -17.28 -8.07
C GLY A 156 -21.82 -15.86 -8.45
N TYR A 157 -22.20 -15.02 -7.48
CA TYR A 157 -22.50 -13.60 -7.68
C TYR A 157 -21.26 -12.71 -7.47
N CYS A 158 -21.36 -11.47 -7.95
CA CYS A 158 -20.29 -10.46 -7.87
C CYS A 158 -19.87 -10.18 -6.41
N THR A 159 -20.84 -10.13 -5.50
CA THR A 159 -20.64 -9.93 -4.05
C THR A 159 -19.79 -11.04 -3.43
N TRP A 160 -20.10 -12.30 -3.73
CA TRP A 160 -19.29 -13.43 -3.26
C TRP A 160 -17.87 -13.36 -3.78
N GLY A 161 -17.70 -13.11 -5.09
CA GLY A 161 -16.37 -12.98 -5.70
C GLY A 161 -15.54 -11.85 -5.10
N ALA A 162 -16.14 -10.68 -4.85
CA ALA A 162 -15.45 -9.56 -4.21
C ALA A 162 -15.01 -9.87 -2.77
N LYS A 163 -15.87 -10.54 -1.99
CA LYS A 163 -15.55 -10.99 -0.62
C LYS A 163 -14.41 -12.00 -0.57
N GLU A 164 -14.36 -12.95 -1.51
CA GLU A 164 -13.24 -13.88 -1.63
C GLU A 164 -11.91 -13.14 -1.92
N LYS A 165 -11.93 -12.15 -2.83
CA LYS A 165 -10.74 -11.33 -3.10
C LYS A 165 -10.32 -10.51 -1.89
N TRP A 166 -11.27 -9.93 -1.16
CA TRP A 166 -11.00 -9.25 0.10
C TRP A 166 -10.36 -10.18 1.12
N LYS A 167 -10.92 -11.38 1.34
CA LYS A 167 -10.38 -12.39 2.27
C LYS A 167 -8.95 -12.80 1.90
N ALA A 168 -8.69 -13.02 0.62
CA ALA A 168 -7.36 -13.35 0.12
C ALA A 168 -6.33 -12.24 0.40
N ALA A 169 -6.75 -10.97 0.36
CA ALA A 169 -5.88 -9.83 0.60
C ALA A 169 -5.71 -9.47 2.08
N VAL A 170 -6.79 -9.55 2.87
CA VAL A 170 -6.87 -9.00 4.23
C VAL A 170 -6.85 -10.09 5.31
N GLY A 171 -7.09 -11.35 4.94
CA GLY A 171 -7.11 -12.49 5.86
C GLY A 171 -8.42 -12.68 6.62
N SER A 172 -9.42 -11.81 6.46
CA SER A 172 -10.80 -11.97 6.99
C SER A 172 -11.83 -11.51 5.97
N TYR A 173 -13.08 -11.96 6.06
CA TYR A 173 -14.14 -11.42 5.19
C TYR A 173 -14.62 -10.08 5.73
N PRO A 174 -14.99 -9.13 4.86
CA PRO A 174 -15.67 -7.91 5.30
C PRO A 174 -17.13 -8.28 5.61
N ASN A 175 -17.66 -7.77 6.74
CA ASN A 175 -19.04 -8.02 7.14
C ASN A 175 -20.02 -7.14 6.36
N LEU A 176 -20.00 -7.19 5.04
CA LEU A 176 -20.93 -6.43 4.19
C LEU A 176 -22.15 -7.27 3.83
N VAL A 177 -23.33 -6.67 3.73
CA VAL A 177 -24.59 -7.39 3.46
C VAL A 177 -25.41 -6.72 2.36
N GLY A 178 -26.35 -7.48 1.79
CA GLY A 178 -27.25 -7.01 0.75
C GLY A 178 -26.61 -6.90 -0.64
N ASN A 179 -27.31 -6.20 -1.52
CA ASN A 179 -26.93 -6.01 -2.92
C ASN A 179 -25.71 -5.10 -3.07
N ALA A 180 -24.95 -5.30 -4.14
CA ALA A 180 -23.70 -4.58 -4.40
C ALA A 180 -23.88 -3.05 -4.37
N LYS A 181 -24.94 -2.49 -4.95
CA LYS A 181 -25.19 -1.03 -4.98
C LYS A 181 -25.35 -0.38 -3.60
N ASN A 182 -25.57 -1.17 -2.54
CA ASN A 182 -25.74 -0.67 -1.18
C ASN A 182 -24.45 -0.86 -0.35
N TRP A 183 -23.42 -1.49 -0.91
CA TRP A 183 -22.24 -1.87 -0.13
C TRP A 183 -21.40 -0.69 0.30
N ASP A 184 -21.41 0.42 -0.43
CA ASP A 184 -20.65 1.59 -0.03
C ASP A 184 -21.29 2.27 1.19
N ASP A 185 -22.62 2.35 1.27
CA ASP A 185 -23.33 2.82 2.46
C ASP A 185 -23.20 1.85 3.65
N ASP A 186 -23.38 0.54 3.42
CA ASP A 186 -23.19 -0.48 4.45
C ASP A 186 -21.75 -0.47 4.99
N ALA A 187 -20.76 -0.33 4.11
CA ALA A 187 -19.36 -0.20 4.49
C ALA A 187 -19.09 1.04 5.34
N ARG A 188 -19.64 2.20 4.98
CA ARG A 188 -19.52 3.43 5.81
C ARG A 188 -20.09 3.18 7.22
N SER A 189 -21.28 2.57 7.31
CA SER A 189 -21.93 2.27 8.59
C SER A 189 -21.13 1.32 9.48
N LYS A 190 -20.29 0.47 8.86
CA LYS A 190 -19.46 -0.55 9.51
C LYS A 190 -18.00 -0.12 9.71
N GLY A 191 -17.73 1.18 9.59
CA GLY A 191 -16.42 1.76 9.90
C GLY A 191 -15.33 1.48 8.88
N PHE A 192 -15.69 1.07 7.66
CA PHE A 192 -14.73 1.01 6.56
C PHE A 192 -14.46 2.40 6.00
N TYR A 193 -13.29 2.59 5.40
CA TYR A 193 -13.03 3.76 4.58
C TYR A 193 -13.57 3.55 3.16
N VAL A 194 -14.49 4.42 2.77
CA VAL A 194 -15.07 4.45 1.43
C VAL A 194 -14.59 5.70 0.71
N SER A 195 -13.80 5.50 -0.33
CA SER A 195 -13.18 6.54 -1.14
C SER A 195 -14.00 6.82 -2.41
N SER A 196 -13.89 8.05 -2.92
CA SER A 196 -14.45 8.42 -4.23
C SER A 196 -13.45 8.30 -5.39
N VAL A 197 -12.17 8.02 -5.09
CA VAL A 197 -11.12 7.77 -6.08
C VAL A 197 -10.71 6.29 -6.04
N PRO A 198 -10.20 5.71 -7.14
CA PRO A 198 -9.81 4.30 -7.15
C PRO A 198 -8.56 4.06 -6.29
N HIS A 199 -8.55 2.97 -5.54
CA HIS A 199 -7.39 2.47 -4.81
C HIS A 199 -7.03 1.06 -5.29
N ARG A 200 -5.76 0.72 -5.43
CA ARG A 200 -5.37 -0.71 -5.49
C ARG A 200 -5.69 -1.36 -4.14
N LEU A 201 -5.98 -2.67 -4.11
CA LEU A 201 -6.50 -3.33 -2.90
C LEU A 201 -7.78 -2.66 -2.38
N SER A 202 -8.78 -2.51 -3.24
CA SER A 202 -10.11 -2.05 -2.83
C SER A 202 -11.18 -2.82 -3.56
N MET A 203 -12.38 -2.85 -2.98
CA MET A 203 -13.57 -3.21 -3.75
C MET A 203 -14.12 -1.97 -4.42
N VAL A 204 -14.34 -2.04 -5.74
CA VAL A 204 -15.08 -1.02 -6.48
C VAL A 204 -16.55 -1.42 -6.50
N VAL A 205 -17.41 -0.52 -6.03
CA VAL A 205 -18.86 -0.64 -6.08
C VAL A 205 -19.36 0.22 -7.22
N TRP A 206 -20.16 -0.36 -8.12
CA TRP A 206 -20.89 0.36 -9.15
C TRP A 206 -22.34 0.56 -8.74
N ASN A 207 -22.67 1.79 -8.39
CA ASN A 207 -24.01 2.25 -8.06
C ASN A 207 -24.78 2.54 -9.36
N THR A 208 -25.10 1.47 -10.09
CA THR A 208 -25.91 1.52 -11.30
C THR A 208 -27.39 1.65 -10.97
N SER A 209 -28.19 2.09 -11.95
CA SER A 209 -29.65 2.22 -11.81
C SER A 209 -30.39 0.88 -11.79
N ASP A 210 -29.68 -0.25 -11.95
CA ASP A 210 -30.29 -1.57 -11.87
C ASP A 210 -30.58 -1.99 -10.42
N GLN A 211 -31.28 -3.11 -10.27
CA GLN A 211 -31.76 -3.54 -8.96
C GLN A 211 -30.66 -4.05 -8.01
N TYR A 212 -29.49 -4.46 -8.52
CA TYR A 212 -28.44 -5.12 -7.74
C TYR A 212 -27.17 -4.29 -7.58
N GLY A 213 -26.82 -3.46 -8.56
CA GLY A 213 -25.48 -2.92 -8.71
C GLY A 213 -24.47 -4.00 -9.12
N HIS A 214 -23.20 -3.62 -9.12
CA HIS A 214 -22.10 -4.54 -9.34
C HIS A 214 -20.93 -4.25 -8.39
N VAL A 215 -20.10 -5.25 -8.08
CA VAL A 215 -18.91 -5.07 -7.27
C VAL A 215 -17.76 -5.91 -7.78
N GLY A 216 -16.54 -5.37 -7.69
CA GLY A 216 -15.31 -6.01 -8.15
C GLY A 216 -14.13 -5.65 -7.28
N TRP A 217 -12.98 -6.28 -7.52
CA TRP A 217 -11.73 -6.05 -6.80
C TRP A 217 -10.70 -5.33 -7.67
N VAL A 218 -10.25 -4.15 -7.26
CA VAL A 218 -9.29 -3.33 -8.00
C VAL A 218 -7.87 -3.88 -7.87
N THR A 219 -7.25 -4.18 -9.03
CA THR A 219 -5.90 -4.74 -9.11
C THR A 219 -4.86 -3.72 -9.55
N LYS A 220 -5.26 -2.71 -10.32
CA LYS A 220 -4.37 -1.68 -10.89
C LYS A 220 -5.10 -0.35 -11.01
N VAL A 221 -4.38 0.75 -10.80
CA VAL A 221 -4.85 2.13 -11.04
C VAL A 221 -3.78 2.85 -11.86
N TYR A 222 -4.19 3.63 -12.85
CA TYR A 222 -3.26 4.33 -13.75
C TYR A 222 -3.93 5.52 -14.43
N LYS A 223 -3.11 6.46 -14.89
CA LYS A 223 -3.52 7.59 -15.73
C LYS A 223 -3.01 7.37 -17.14
N LYS A 224 -3.86 7.58 -18.15
CA LYS A 224 -3.43 7.56 -19.56
C LYS A 224 -2.96 8.96 -20.01
N SER A 225 -2.41 9.03 -21.22
CA SER A 225 -1.94 10.29 -21.83
C SER A 225 -3.05 11.33 -22.01
N ASP A 226 -4.30 10.90 -22.14
CA ASP A 226 -5.50 11.75 -22.17
C ASP A 226 -5.82 12.45 -20.83
N GLY A 227 -5.01 12.21 -19.78
CA GLY A 227 -5.21 12.77 -18.45
C GLY A 227 -6.31 12.09 -17.64
N LYS A 228 -7.05 11.14 -18.21
CA LYS A 228 -8.10 10.39 -17.53
C LYS A 228 -7.52 9.25 -16.73
N VAL A 229 -8.21 8.92 -15.65
CA VAL A 229 -7.86 7.85 -14.73
C VAL A 229 -8.63 6.59 -15.09
N TYR A 230 -7.93 5.47 -15.08
CA TYR A 230 -8.47 4.15 -15.33
C TYR A 230 -8.02 3.19 -14.24
N PHE A 231 -8.73 2.08 -14.12
CA PHE A 231 -8.34 0.97 -13.27
C PHE A 231 -8.65 -0.36 -13.95
N ASP A 232 -7.98 -1.40 -13.46
CA ASP A 232 -8.29 -2.78 -13.81
C ASP A 232 -8.91 -3.45 -12.57
N SER A 233 -9.85 -4.36 -12.79
CA SER A 233 -10.52 -5.10 -11.72
C SER A 233 -10.68 -6.57 -12.05
N ILE A 234 -10.87 -7.39 -11.01
CA ILE A 234 -11.37 -8.75 -11.12
C ILE A 234 -12.75 -8.80 -10.47
N ASP A 235 -13.76 -9.24 -11.20
CA ASP A 235 -15.13 -9.40 -10.72
C ASP A 235 -15.70 -10.75 -11.16
N MET A 236 -16.91 -11.06 -10.71
CA MET A 236 -17.63 -12.30 -11.00
C MET A 236 -19.04 -11.96 -11.48
N ASN A 237 -19.67 -12.84 -12.26
CA ASN A 237 -21.05 -12.68 -12.74
C ASN A 237 -21.22 -11.48 -13.68
N THR A 238 -20.27 -11.27 -14.58
CA THR A 238 -20.29 -10.22 -15.62
C THR A 238 -20.77 -10.74 -16.97
N GLY A 239 -21.17 -9.83 -17.85
CA GLY A 239 -21.66 -10.14 -19.20
C GLY A 239 -23.16 -9.90 -19.34
N SER A 240 -23.77 -10.48 -20.37
CA SER A 240 -25.19 -10.26 -20.68
C SER A 240 -26.10 -10.96 -19.67
N TRP A 241 -27.26 -10.38 -19.40
CA TRP A 241 -28.28 -11.01 -18.56
C TRP A 241 -28.73 -12.35 -19.15
N VAL A 242 -28.78 -13.37 -18.30
CA VAL A 242 -29.44 -14.65 -18.58
C VAL A 242 -30.80 -14.65 -17.89
N ASN A 243 -30.84 -14.25 -16.62
CA ASN A 243 -32.09 -13.98 -15.90
C ASN A 243 -31.89 -12.77 -14.98
N GLN A 244 -32.46 -11.63 -15.40
CA GLN A 244 -32.35 -10.38 -14.62
C GLN A 244 -33.08 -10.47 -13.28
N GLY A 245 -34.21 -11.19 -13.19
CA GLY A 245 -34.95 -11.35 -11.93
C GLY A 245 -34.19 -12.17 -10.87
N GLN A 246 -33.23 -12.98 -11.30
CA GLN A 246 -32.33 -13.75 -10.43
C GLN A 246 -30.93 -13.14 -10.35
N GLY A 247 -30.65 -12.05 -11.05
CA GLY A 247 -29.33 -11.43 -11.08
C GLY A 247 -28.24 -12.27 -11.72
N THR A 248 -28.56 -13.19 -12.64
CA THR A 248 -27.57 -14.07 -13.28
C THR A 248 -27.20 -13.58 -14.68
N THR A 249 -25.91 -13.65 -15.00
CA THR A 249 -25.36 -13.28 -16.32
C THR A 249 -24.68 -14.47 -17.00
N THR A 250 -24.25 -14.29 -18.24
CA THR A 250 -23.43 -15.27 -18.97
C THR A 250 -22.12 -15.63 -18.26
N GLY A 251 -21.66 -14.78 -17.34
CA GLY A 251 -20.47 -14.98 -16.51
C GLY A 251 -20.77 -15.46 -15.09
N PHE A 252 -21.99 -15.91 -14.79
CA PHE A 252 -22.34 -16.44 -13.47
C PHE A 252 -21.36 -17.53 -13.03
N GLY A 253 -20.87 -17.45 -11.79
CA GLY A 253 -19.90 -18.40 -11.25
C GLY A 253 -18.47 -18.24 -11.73
N LYS A 254 -18.17 -17.30 -12.64
CA LYS A 254 -16.85 -17.17 -13.28
C LYS A 254 -16.21 -15.84 -12.93
N TYR A 255 -14.93 -15.87 -12.55
CA TYR A 255 -14.13 -14.66 -12.45
C TYR A 255 -13.75 -14.14 -13.84
N GLN A 256 -13.81 -12.82 -14.02
CA GLN A 256 -13.31 -12.13 -15.20
C GLN A 256 -12.38 -10.99 -14.79
N THR A 257 -11.33 -10.79 -15.58
CA THR A 257 -10.49 -9.59 -15.48
C THR A 257 -11.03 -8.56 -16.44
N ARG A 258 -11.28 -7.35 -15.95
CA ARG A 258 -11.69 -6.20 -16.74
C ARG A 258 -10.59 -5.16 -16.67
N THR A 259 -10.13 -4.71 -17.84
CA THR A 259 -9.05 -3.73 -17.95
C THR A 259 -9.57 -2.45 -18.57
N GLY A 260 -8.91 -1.34 -18.25
CA GLY A 260 -9.22 -0.05 -18.88
C GLY A 260 -10.57 0.52 -18.47
N LEU A 261 -11.05 0.21 -17.26
CA LEU A 261 -12.28 0.77 -16.74
C LEU A 261 -12.06 2.24 -16.40
N ALA A 262 -12.83 3.12 -17.03
CA ALA A 262 -12.77 4.54 -16.74
C ALA A 262 -13.28 4.81 -15.32
N TRP A 263 -12.52 5.61 -14.57
CA TRP A 263 -12.99 6.13 -13.30
C TRP A 263 -14.13 7.11 -13.53
N ASN A 264 -15.28 6.84 -12.93
CA ASN A 264 -16.43 7.72 -12.93
C ASN A 264 -16.93 7.93 -11.48
N PRO A 265 -16.60 9.06 -10.84
CA PRO A 265 -16.97 9.32 -9.45
C PRO A 265 -18.48 9.51 -9.23
N SER A 266 -19.30 9.60 -10.29
CA SER A 266 -20.76 9.73 -10.15
C SER A 266 -21.47 8.39 -9.88
N VAL A 267 -20.82 7.26 -10.17
CA VAL A 267 -21.42 5.92 -10.04
C VAL A 267 -20.47 4.90 -9.40
N GLN A 268 -19.27 5.32 -8.98
CA GLN A 268 -18.27 4.43 -8.40
C GLN A 268 -17.87 4.89 -7.01
N ALA A 269 -17.84 3.94 -6.08
CA ALA A 269 -17.26 4.09 -4.76
C ALA A 269 -16.24 2.96 -4.51
N PHE A 270 -15.24 3.23 -3.68
CA PHE A 270 -14.14 2.28 -3.44
C PHE A 270 -14.02 1.99 -1.95
N ILE A 271 -14.36 0.77 -1.54
CA ILE A 271 -14.18 0.29 -0.17
C ILE A 271 -12.73 -0.17 -0.05
N VAL A 272 -11.91 0.64 0.63
CA VAL A 272 -10.45 0.47 0.61
C VAL A 272 -10.02 -0.50 1.70
N ALA A 273 -9.23 -1.52 1.33
CA ALA A 273 -8.70 -2.47 2.29
C ALA A 273 -7.60 -1.83 3.17
N PRO A 274 -7.42 -2.30 4.42
CA PRO A 274 -6.24 -1.95 5.21
C PRO A 274 -4.97 -2.46 4.52
N THR A 275 -3.88 -1.69 4.63
CA THR A 275 -2.54 -2.04 4.11
C THR A 275 -1.52 -2.19 5.23
#